data_AF-A0A970S8R8-F1
#
_entry.id   AF-A0A970S8R8-F1
#
_cell.length_a   1.000
_cell.length_b   1.000
_cell.length_c   1.000
_cell.angle_alpha   90.00
_cell.angle_beta   90.00
_cell.angle_gamma   90.00
#
_symmetry.space_group_name_H-M   'P 1'
#
loop_
_entity.id
_entity.type
_entity.pdbx_description
1 polymer ?
#
loop_
_entity_poly.entity_id
_entity_poly.type
_entity_poly.pdbx_seq_one_letter_code
_entity_poly.pdbx_strand_id
1 'polypeptide(L)'
;QVYFLHNEVETIERSAETIRELVPEARVAVAHGQMRERELEQVMQQFYHKEYNVLVCSTIIETGIDVPNANTILIERADKLGLAQLHQLRGRVGRSHHQAYAYLLVPSIKGLKGDAEKRLDAIQRASTLGAGFMLATEDLEIRGAGELLGEQQSGSMQAIGYSLYMEMLEKATKAIQKGKTPNFDAPLSLTAEINLHMPALIPDDYLGDVHQRLLFYKRISNTDTQDKLDHIRMELIDRFGIPPQAVKHLFAVHQLRLKAEQLGITKIDIGSNGGHIEFSPDTPVQAISIIQMMQKHPTYFRMDGGQRLKVMVMLEEPEKRIQFIADMLNSLLKTLHN
;
A
#
# COMPACT_ATOMS: atom_id res chain seq x y z
N GLN A 1 -37.16 -3.38 -5.49
CA GLN A 1 -37.59 -2.24 -4.66
C GLN A 1 -36.45 -1.24 -4.56
N VAL A 2 -36.70 -0.03 -4.06
CA VAL A 2 -35.72 1.07 -4.02
C VAL A 2 -35.49 1.52 -2.58
N TYR A 3 -34.23 1.75 -2.22
CA TYR A 3 -33.84 2.44 -1.00
C TYR A 3 -33.57 3.91 -1.28
N PHE A 4 -34.12 4.79 -0.45
CA PHE A 4 -33.81 6.21 -0.45
C PHE A 4 -33.25 6.58 0.91
N LEU A 5 -31.95 6.88 0.95
CA LEU A 5 -31.25 7.21 2.18
C LEU A 5 -31.39 8.71 2.47
N HIS A 6 -32.06 9.01 3.58
CA HIS A 6 -32.18 10.35 4.14
C HIS A 6 -31.75 10.31 5.61
N ASN A 7 -30.61 10.94 5.93
CA ASN A 7 -29.98 10.78 7.24
C ASN A 7 -30.65 11.58 8.36
N GLU A 8 -31.41 12.64 8.03
CA GLU A 8 -31.99 13.57 9.01
C GLU A 8 -33.41 13.13 9.39
N VAL A 9 -33.59 12.56 10.60
CA VAL A 9 -34.88 11.99 11.05
C VAL A 9 -35.97 13.06 11.13
N GLU A 10 -35.62 14.30 11.46
CA GLU A 10 -36.59 15.41 11.55
C GLU A 10 -37.28 15.72 10.22
N THR A 11 -36.60 15.47 9.10
CA THR A 11 -37.06 15.80 7.73
C THR A 11 -37.41 14.57 6.89
N ILE A 12 -37.34 13.37 7.48
CA ILE A 12 -37.53 12.11 6.74
C ILE A 12 -38.96 11.95 6.22
N GLU A 13 -39.96 12.32 7.03
CA GLU A 13 -41.38 12.26 6.64
C GLU A 13 -41.68 13.23 5.50
N ARG A 14 -41.17 14.46 5.59
CA ARG A 14 -41.30 15.46 4.53
C ARG A 14 -40.66 14.99 3.22
N SER A 15 -39.52 14.33 3.31
CA SER A 15 -38.84 13.74 2.14
C SER A 15 -39.68 12.61 1.54
N ALA A 16 -40.30 11.76 2.37
CA ALA A 16 -41.21 10.72 1.91
C ALA A 16 -42.46 11.29 1.23
N GLU A 17 -43.06 12.34 1.78
CA GLU A 17 -44.17 13.08 1.13
C GLU A 17 -43.75 13.64 -0.23
N THR A 18 -42.58 14.29 -0.30
CA THR A 18 -42.03 14.82 -1.55
C THR A 18 -41.87 13.72 -2.61
N ILE A 19 -41.42 12.52 -2.21
CA ILE A 19 -41.30 11.37 -3.13
C ILE A 19 -42.68 10.88 -3.58
N ARG A 20 -43.68 10.83 -2.68
CA ARG A 20 -45.06 10.46 -3.04
C ARG A 20 -45.68 11.45 -4.03
N GLU A 21 -45.39 12.74 -3.89
CA GLU A 21 -45.83 13.77 -4.83
C GLU A 21 -45.14 13.65 -6.20
N LEU A 22 -43.81 13.44 -6.20
CA LEU A 22 -43.03 13.30 -7.42
C LEU A 22 -43.33 12.01 -8.18
N VAL A 23 -43.63 10.92 -7.47
CA VAL A 23 -43.88 9.59 -8.04
C VAL A 23 -45.15 9.00 -7.40
N PRO A 24 -46.35 9.37 -7.88
CA PRO A 24 -47.63 8.94 -7.29
C PRO A 24 -47.88 7.42 -7.34
N GLU A 25 -47.20 6.73 -8.24
CA GLU A 25 -47.23 5.27 -8.40
C GLU A 25 -46.33 4.51 -7.41
N ALA A 26 -45.47 5.23 -6.67
CA ALA A 26 -44.63 4.65 -5.64
C ALA A 26 -45.38 4.52 -4.30
N ARG A 27 -45.37 3.31 -3.75
CA ARG A 27 -45.78 3.00 -2.38
C ARG A 27 -44.58 3.21 -1.46
N VAL A 28 -44.56 4.38 -0.82
CA VAL A 28 -43.44 4.87 0.00
C VAL A 28 -43.69 4.60 1.48
N ALA A 29 -42.75 3.89 2.12
CA ALA A 29 -42.68 3.71 3.56
C ALA A 29 -41.47 4.43 4.17
N VAL A 30 -41.54 4.71 5.47
CA VAL A 30 -40.47 5.37 6.25
C VAL A 30 -39.94 4.41 7.30
N ALA A 31 -38.62 4.34 7.45
CA ALA A 31 -37.96 3.54 8.48
C ALA A 31 -36.77 4.30 9.09
N HIS A 32 -36.83 4.60 10.39
CA HIS A 32 -35.75 5.26 11.11
C HIS A 32 -35.57 4.73 12.54
N GLY A 33 -34.51 5.14 13.22
CA GLY A 33 -33.98 4.41 14.39
C GLY A 33 -34.62 4.82 15.70
N GLN A 34 -35.32 5.95 15.66
CA GLN A 34 -36.20 6.39 16.73
C GLN A 34 -37.57 5.68 16.72
N MET A 35 -37.88 4.88 15.69
CA MET A 35 -39.10 4.06 15.70
C MET A 35 -39.00 2.95 16.74
N ARG A 36 -40.14 2.51 17.26
CA ARG A 36 -40.17 1.35 18.15
C ARG A 36 -39.80 0.10 17.36
N GLU A 37 -39.07 -0.83 17.98
CA GLU A 37 -38.61 -2.07 17.32
C GLU A 37 -39.72 -2.83 16.60
N ARG A 38 -40.90 -2.94 17.23
CA ARG A 38 -42.08 -3.60 16.64
C ARG A 38 -42.60 -2.92 15.37
N GLU A 39 -42.60 -1.59 15.35
CA GLU A 39 -43.06 -0.80 14.20
C GLU A 39 -42.07 -0.94 13.04
N LEU A 40 -40.77 -0.88 13.36
CA LEU A 40 -39.70 -1.08 12.40
C LEU A 40 -39.76 -2.47 11.76
N GLU A 41 -39.93 -3.52 12.57
CA GLU A 41 -40.06 -4.90 12.10
C GLU A 41 -41.27 -5.06 11.18
N GLN A 42 -42.41 -4.46 11.53
CA GLN A 42 -43.61 -4.50 10.71
C GLN A 42 -43.41 -3.83 9.35
N VAL A 43 -42.88 -2.61 9.31
CA VAL A 43 -42.59 -1.89 8.05
C VAL A 43 -41.63 -2.68 7.18
N MET A 44 -40.64 -3.33 7.79
CA MET A 44 -39.67 -4.15 7.08
C MET A 44 -40.29 -5.41 6.49
N GLN A 45 -41.17 -6.10 7.22
CA GLN A 45 -41.92 -7.23 6.68
C GLN A 45 -42.79 -6.82 5.49
N GLN A 46 -43.46 -5.66 5.57
CA GLN A 46 -44.30 -5.14 4.48
C GLN A 46 -43.46 -4.78 3.24
N PHE A 47 -42.27 -4.21 3.43
CA PHE A 47 -41.33 -3.95 2.34
C PHE A 47 -40.79 -5.24 1.69
N TYR A 48 -40.52 -6.27 2.50
CA TYR A 48 -40.11 -7.59 2.01
C TYR A 48 -41.18 -8.23 1.13
N HIS A 49 -42.46 -8.16 1.55
CA HIS A 49 -43.61 -8.69 0.80
C HIS A 49 -44.06 -7.81 -0.39
N LYS A 50 -43.30 -6.77 -0.74
CA LYS A 50 -43.59 -5.83 -1.86
C LYS A 50 -44.86 -4.99 -1.66
N GLU A 51 -45.37 -4.89 -0.43
CA GLU A 51 -46.45 -3.95 -0.11
C GLU A 51 -45.97 -2.51 -0.30
N TYR A 52 -44.70 -2.23 0.03
CA TYR A 52 -44.00 -1.01 -0.36
C TYR A 52 -42.90 -1.31 -1.37
N ASN A 53 -42.65 -0.35 -2.25
CA ASN A 53 -41.62 -0.44 -3.29
C ASN A 53 -40.55 0.64 -3.17
N VAL A 54 -40.76 1.69 -2.36
CA VAL A 54 -39.73 2.64 -1.95
C VAL A 54 -39.66 2.70 -0.42
N LEU A 55 -38.47 2.53 0.14
CA LEU A 55 -38.21 2.72 1.56
C LEU A 55 -37.32 3.95 1.76
N VAL A 56 -37.86 4.96 2.44
CA VAL A 56 -37.12 6.14 2.89
C VAL A 56 -36.56 5.84 4.27
N CYS A 57 -35.24 5.85 4.40
CA CYS A 57 -34.57 5.33 5.57
C CYS A 57 -33.35 6.14 5.96
N SER A 58 -33.00 6.14 7.25
CA SER A 58 -31.69 6.62 7.69
C SER A 58 -30.61 5.53 7.61
N THR A 59 -29.41 5.79 8.12
CA THR A 59 -28.25 4.88 8.11
C THR A 59 -28.44 3.54 8.82
N ILE A 60 -29.62 3.20 9.33
CA ILE A 60 -29.89 1.89 9.99
C ILE A 60 -29.80 0.71 9.04
N ILE A 61 -29.91 0.94 7.72
CA ILE A 61 -29.60 -0.09 6.72
C ILE A 61 -28.13 -0.55 6.83
N GLU A 62 -27.25 0.26 7.40
CA GLU A 62 -25.83 -0.06 7.61
C GLU A 62 -25.65 -1.29 8.51
N THR A 63 -26.54 -1.56 9.48
CA THR A 63 -26.29 -2.53 10.57
C THR A 63 -27.03 -3.86 10.51
N GLY A 64 -28.03 -4.09 9.64
CA GLY A 64 -28.71 -5.41 9.73
C GLY A 64 -29.83 -5.76 8.78
N ILE A 65 -30.17 -4.92 7.80
CA ILE A 65 -31.34 -5.16 6.96
C ILE A 65 -30.87 -5.49 5.54
N ASP A 66 -31.15 -6.72 5.11
CA ASP A 66 -30.83 -7.21 3.78
C ASP A 66 -32.10 -7.67 3.05
N VAL A 67 -32.49 -6.94 2.00
CA VAL A 67 -33.60 -7.31 1.13
C VAL A 67 -33.02 -7.66 -0.24
N PRO A 68 -32.93 -8.95 -0.61
CA PRO A 68 -32.29 -9.39 -1.86
C PRO A 68 -32.90 -8.79 -3.14
N ASN A 69 -34.18 -8.40 -3.06
CA ASN A 69 -34.95 -7.82 -4.16
C ASN A 69 -34.74 -6.30 -4.33
N ALA A 70 -34.01 -5.65 -3.42
CA ALA A 70 -33.64 -4.25 -3.54
C ALA A 70 -32.39 -4.11 -4.42
N ASN A 71 -32.58 -3.55 -5.61
CA ASN A 71 -31.54 -3.41 -6.62
C ASN A 71 -31.12 -1.95 -6.85
N THR A 72 -31.81 -0.99 -6.25
CA THR A 72 -31.52 0.43 -6.44
C THR A 72 -31.44 1.13 -5.10
N ILE A 73 -30.37 1.90 -4.89
CA ILE A 73 -30.20 2.78 -3.74
C ILE A 73 -29.92 4.20 -4.21
N LEU A 74 -30.64 5.17 -3.65
CA LEU A 74 -30.42 6.59 -3.81
C LEU A 74 -29.88 7.11 -2.48
N ILE A 75 -28.72 7.73 -2.50
CA ILE A 75 -28.06 8.28 -1.32
C ILE A 75 -28.14 9.80 -1.40
N GLU A 76 -29.03 10.38 -0.60
CA GLU A 76 -29.12 11.83 -0.49
C GLU A 76 -27.94 12.38 0.33
N ARG A 77 -27.44 13.55 -0.08
CA ARG A 77 -26.30 14.22 0.58
C ARG A 77 -25.08 13.31 0.73
N ALA A 78 -24.70 12.62 -0.35
CA ALA A 78 -23.52 11.77 -0.38
C ALA A 78 -22.23 12.55 -0.03
N ASP A 79 -22.22 13.89 -0.18
CA ASP A 79 -21.15 14.79 0.25
C ASP A 79 -20.85 14.72 1.75
N LYS A 80 -21.86 14.46 2.59
CA LYS A 80 -21.75 14.41 4.05
C LYS A 80 -21.29 13.04 4.57
N LEU A 81 -21.33 11.99 3.76
CA LEU A 81 -21.05 10.61 4.19
C LEU A 81 -19.57 10.25 4.01
N GLY A 82 -19.04 9.40 4.91
CA GLY A 82 -17.68 8.87 4.80
C GLY A 82 -17.55 7.83 3.66
N LEU A 83 -16.33 7.63 3.14
CA LEU A 83 -16.09 6.69 2.04
C LEU A 83 -16.45 5.25 2.42
N ALA A 84 -16.05 4.80 3.62
CA ALA A 84 -16.45 3.49 4.14
C ALA A 84 -17.97 3.33 4.26
N GLN A 85 -18.69 4.36 4.71
CA GLN A 85 -20.15 4.31 4.83
C GLN A 85 -20.80 4.19 3.46
N LEU A 86 -20.36 5.00 2.49
CA LEU A 86 -20.83 4.93 1.11
C LEU A 86 -20.57 3.56 0.48
N HIS A 87 -19.40 2.96 0.75
CA HIS A 87 -19.07 1.62 0.28
C HIS A 87 -19.94 0.54 0.92
N GLN A 88 -20.18 0.61 2.24
CA GLN A 88 -21.06 -0.32 2.93
C GLN A 88 -22.50 -0.21 2.41
N LEU A 89 -23.03 1.00 2.25
CA LEU A 89 -24.36 1.26 1.71
C LEU A 89 -24.50 0.75 0.27
N ARG A 90 -23.48 0.94 -0.57
CA ARG A 90 -23.42 0.36 -1.92
C ARG A 90 -23.49 -1.18 -1.87
N GLY A 91 -22.79 -1.82 -0.94
CA GLY A 91 -22.78 -3.28 -0.79
C GLY A 91 -24.10 -3.90 -0.28
N ARG A 92 -25.08 -3.08 0.09
CA ARG A 92 -26.43 -3.53 0.50
C ARG A 92 -27.37 -3.73 -0.69
N VAL A 93 -27.00 -3.28 -1.89
CA VAL A 93 -27.74 -3.55 -3.13
C VAL A 93 -26.94 -4.44 -4.07
N GLY A 94 -27.63 -5.24 -4.91
CA GLY A 94 -26.97 -6.09 -5.90
C GLY A 94 -26.56 -7.47 -5.41
N ARG A 95 -27.32 -8.05 -4.47
CA ARG A 95 -27.15 -9.45 -4.03
C ARG A 95 -27.87 -10.47 -4.92
N SER A 96 -28.51 -10.03 -6.00
CA SER A 96 -29.18 -10.87 -7.00
C SER A 96 -28.39 -10.94 -8.30
N HIS A 97 -28.80 -11.81 -9.23
CA HIS A 97 -28.20 -11.91 -10.57
C HIS A 97 -28.50 -10.69 -11.47
N HIS A 98 -29.27 -9.71 -11.00
CA HIS A 98 -29.63 -8.51 -11.74
C HIS A 98 -28.70 -7.35 -11.39
N GLN A 99 -28.40 -6.54 -12.40
CA GLN A 99 -27.60 -5.33 -12.22
C GLN A 99 -28.26 -4.41 -11.18
N ALA A 100 -27.46 -3.98 -10.21
CA ALA A 100 -27.86 -2.98 -9.22
C ALA A 100 -27.27 -1.61 -9.55
N TYR A 101 -27.97 -0.57 -9.09
CA TYR A 101 -27.63 0.83 -9.31
C TYR A 101 -27.56 1.57 -7.98
N ALA A 102 -26.47 2.31 -7.77
CA ALA A 102 -26.30 3.19 -6.63
C ALA A 102 -26.14 4.63 -7.13
N TYR A 103 -27.09 5.49 -6.78
CA TYR A 103 -27.09 6.90 -7.15
C TYR A 103 -26.63 7.75 -5.97
N LEU A 104 -25.50 8.44 -6.14
CA LEU A 104 -24.93 9.35 -5.15
C LEU A 104 -25.38 10.77 -5.47
N LEU A 105 -26.29 11.32 -4.67
CA LEU A 105 -26.86 12.65 -4.89
C LEU A 105 -26.09 13.69 -4.09
N VAL A 106 -25.67 14.75 -4.78
CA VAL A 106 -24.98 15.90 -4.20
C VAL A 106 -25.71 17.20 -4.54
N PRO A 107 -25.71 18.21 -3.67
CA PRO A 107 -26.41 19.48 -3.92
C PRO A 107 -25.91 20.23 -5.16
N SER A 108 -24.60 20.15 -5.45
CA SER A 108 -24.00 20.76 -6.62
C SER A 108 -22.67 20.09 -6.97
N ILE A 109 -22.57 19.58 -8.20
CA ILE A 109 -21.34 18.97 -8.71
C ILE A 109 -20.21 20.01 -8.77
N LYS A 110 -20.51 21.24 -9.22
CA LYS A 110 -19.53 22.34 -9.33
C LYS A 110 -19.14 22.94 -7.97
N GLY A 111 -19.95 22.69 -6.94
CA GLY A 111 -19.71 23.15 -5.57
C GLY A 111 -18.89 22.18 -4.73
N LEU A 112 -18.66 20.95 -5.21
CA LEU A 112 -17.77 19.99 -4.56
C LEU A 112 -16.33 20.53 -4.61
N LYS A 113 -15.70 20.68 -3.44
CA LYS A 113 -14.30 21.07 -3.30
C LYS A 113 -13.66 20.28 -2.18
N GLY A 114 -12.36 20.00 -2.30
CA GLY A 114 -11.57 19.32 -1.28
C GLY A 114 -11.88 17.83 -1.17
N ASP A 115 -12.02 17.33 0.06
CA ASP A 115 -12.06 15.89 0.33
C ASP A 115 -13.37 15.21 -0.12
N ALA A 116 -14.47 15.95 -0.24
CA ALA A 116 -15.74 15.40 -0.72
C ALA A 116 -15.67 14.99 -2.20
N GLU A 117 -14.98 15.78 -3.04
CA GLU A 117 -14.81 15.47 -4.47
C GLU A 117 -13.94 14.22 -4.65
N LYS A 118 -12.79 14.17 -3.95
CA LYS A 118 -11.87 13.03 -4.00
C LYS A 118 -12.54 11.73 -3.55
N ARG A 119 -13.34 11.76 -2.48
CA ARG A 119 -14.10 10.58 -1.99
C ARG A 119 -15.12 10.07 -3.01
N LEU A 120 -15.87 10.98 -3.63
CA LEU A 120 -16.89 10.60 -4.62
C LEU A 120 -16.26 10.07 -5.92
N ASP A 121 -15.13 10.62 -6.34
CA ASP A 121 -14.39 10.11 -7.50
C ASP A 121 -13.75 8.74 -7.21
N ALA A 122 -13.18 8.56 -6.01
CA ALA A 122 -12.66 7.28 -5.55
C ALA A 122 -13.72 6.17 -5.58
N ILE A 123 -14.93 6.43 -5.05
CA ILE A 123 -15.99 5.41 -5.04
C ILE A 123 -16.54 5.10 -6.43
N GLN A 124 -16.53 6.07 -7.35
CA GLN A 124 -16.92 5.86 -8.74
C GLN A 124 -15.90 4.96 -9.48
N ARG A 125 -14.60 5.16 -9.23
CA ARG A 125 -13.51 4.34 -9.79
C ARG A 125 -13.45 2.94 -9.19
N ALA A 126 -13.86 2.77 -7.94
CA ALA A 126 -13.98 1.50 -7.25
C ALA A 126 -15.11 0.58 -7.77
N SER A 127 -15.57 0.80 -9.01
CA SER A 127 -16.69 0.10 -9.64
C SER A 127 -16.41 -1.38 -9.96
N THR A 128 -15.15 -1.82 -9.95
CA THR A 128 -14.78 -3.23 -10.20
C THR A 128 -14.76 -4.09 -8.93
N LEU A 129 -15.28 -5.32 -9.07
CA LEU A 129 -15.29 -6.37 -8.03
C LEU A 129 -13.87 -6.56 -7.47
N GLY A 130 -13.66 -6.31 -6.16
CA GLY A 130 -12.34 -6.33 -5.49
C GLY A 130 -11.91 -4.97 -4.88
N ALA A 131 -12.65 -3.89 -5.12
CA ALA A 131 -12.29 -2.55 -4.69
C ALA A 131 -12.43 -2.23 -3.19
N GLY A 132 -13.01 -3.12 -2.39
CA GLY A 132 -13.18 -2.89 -0.94
C GLY A 132 -11.85 -2.72 -0.18
N PHE A 133 -10.77 -3.35 -0.66
CA PHE A 133 -9.44 -3.24 -0.06
C PHE A 133 -8.70 -1.94 -0.44
N MET A 134 -8.83 -1.49 -1.70
CA MET A 134 -8.30 -0.19 -2.13
C MET A 134 -9.06 0.97 -1.45
N LEU A 135 -10.38 0.88 -1.34
CA LEU A 135 -11.21 1.91 -0.70
C LEU A 135 -10.93 2.07 0.79
N ALA A 136 -10.63 1.00 1.52
CA ALA A 136 -10.26 1.07 2.93
C ALA A 136 -8.90 1.75 3.14
N THR A 137 -7.98 1.58 2.18
CA THR A 137 -6.66 2.22 2.19
C THR A 137 -6.79 3.71 1.89
N GLU A 138 -7.61 4.10 0.91
CA GLU A 138 -7.88 5.50 0.58
C GLU A 138 -8.71 6.23 1.65
N ASP A 139 -9.66 5.58 2.33
CA ASP A 139 -10.44 6.21 3.42
C ASP A 139 -9.55 6.55 4.64
N LEU A 140 -8.52 5.71 4.90
CA LEU A 140 -7.51 5.94 5.94
C LEU A 140 -6.55 7.10 5.58
N GLU A 141 -6.20 7.22 4.30
CA GLU A 141 -5.38 8.32 3.78
C GLU A 141 -6.14 9.66 3.76
N ILE A 142 -7.43 9.64 3.41
CA ILE A 142 -8.25 10.85 3.29
C ILE A 142 -8.72 11.37 4.66
N ARG A 143 -9.05 10.49 5.62
CA ARG A 143 -9.54 10.93 6.94
C ARG A 143 -8.45 11.53 7.82
N GLY A 144 -7.18 11.18 7.57
CA GLY A 144 -6.08 11.52 8.47
C GLY A 144 -6.23 10.79 9.81
N ALA A 145 -5.21 10.03 10.21
CA ALA A 145 -5.14 9.44 11.56
C ALA A 145 -4.80 10.54 12.61
N GLY A 146 -5.66 11.55 12.71
CA GLY A 146 -5.41 12.83 13.37
C GLY A 146 -5.73 12.90 14.85
N GLU A 147 -6.07 11.80 15.54
CA GLU A 147 -6.63 11.95 16.90
C GLU A 147 -6.08 10.98 17.97
N LEU A 148 -4.89 10.39 17.77
CA LEU A 148 -4.25 9.62 18.84
C LEU A 148 -2.96 10.23 19.40
N LEU A 149 -2.30 11.16 18.70
CA LEU A 149 -1.12 11.84 19.23
C LEU A 149 -1.02 13.25 18.63
N GLY A 150 -1.38 14.25 19.45
CA GLY A 150 -1.01 15.67 19.43
C GLY A 150 -0.70 16.37 18.11
N GLU A 151 -1.36 17.50 17.89
CA GLU A 151 -1.15 18.40 16.76
C GLU A 151 0.33 18.79 16.54
N GLN A 152 0.61 18.95 15.25
CA GLN A 152 1.75 19.64 14.62
C GLN A 152 2.92 18.75 14.17
N GLN A 153 2.99 18.59 12.83
CA GLN A 153 4.14 18.13 12.02
C GLN A 153 4.24 16.65 11.60
N SER A 154 3.18 16.01 11.08
CA SER A 154 3.25 14.58 10.68
C SER A 154 3.01 14.24 9.20
N GLY A 155 2.92 15.22 8.29
CA GLY A 155 2.58 14.97 6.88
C GLY A 155 3.57 14.11 6.08
N SER A 156 4.81 13.93 6.54
CA SER A 156 5.83 13.12 5.86
C SER A 156 6.47 12.02 6.72
N MET A 157 6.17 11.96 8.03
CA MET A 157 6.76 10.98 8.96
C MET A 157 5.84 9.77 9.24
N GLN A 158 4.52 9.87 9.05
CA GLN A 158 3.57 8.83 9.50
C GLN A 158 3.39 7.64 8.55
N ALA A 159 3.66 7.76 7.24
CA ALA A 159 3.61 6.65 6.29
C ALA A 159 4.66 5.54 6.57
N ILE A 160 5.71 5.90 7.30
CA ILE A 160 6.82 5.01 7.65
C ILE A 160 6.38 4.02 8.75
N GLY A 161 5.52 4.41 9.70
CA GLY A 161 5.21 3.59 10.88
C GLY A 161 4.36 2.34 10.61
N TYR A 162 3.34 2.43 9.75
CA TYR A 162 2.46 1.28 9.46
C TYR A 162 3.10 0.27 8.49
N SER A 163 3.84 0.77 7.50
CA SER A 163 4.63 -0.09 6.60
C SER A 163 5.68 -0.87 7.39
N LEU A 164 6.38 -0.19 8.30
CA LEU A 164 7.33 -0.78 9.24
C LEU A 164 6.67 -1.84 10.14
N TYR A 165 5.47 -1.57 10.67
CA TYR A 165 4.72 -2.53 11.48
C TYR A 165 4.34 -3.80 10.71
N MET A 166 3.88 -3.67 9.46
CA MET A 166 3.55 -4.82 8.62
C MET A 166 4.81 -5.61 8.22
N GLU A 167 5.92 -4.91 7.96
CA GLU A 167 7.22 -5.54 7.70
C GLU A 167 7.73 -6.32 8.94
N MET A 168 7.56 -5.77 10.15
CA MET A 168 7.84 -6.46 11.41
C MET A 168 7.02 -7.74 11.55
N LEU A 169 5.72 -7.66 11.25
CA LEU A 169 4.79 -8.79 11.39
C LEU A 169 5.14 -9.91 10.40
N GLU A 170 5.48 -9.57 9.16
CA GLU A 170 5.89 -10.53 8.13
C GLU A 170 7.24 -11.19 8.48
N LYS A 171 8.20 -10.42 9.03
CA LYS A 171 9.46 -10.98 9.54
C LYS A 171 9.26 -11.89 10.74
N ALA A 172 8.41 -11.50 11.69
CA ALA A 172 8.10 -12.30 12.87
C ALA A 172 7.46 -13.64 12.48
N THR A 173 6.50 -13.63 11.54
CA THR A 173 5.87 -14.86 11.04
C THR A 173 6.86 -15.75 10.28
N LYS A 174 7.74 -15.19 9.43
CA LYS A 174 8.81 -15.94 8.75
C LYS A 174 9.85 -16.53 9.71
N ALA A 175 10.20 -15.82 10.78
CA ALA A 175 11.15 -16.29 11.79
C ALA A 175 10.58 -17.47 12.60
N ILE A 176 9.31 -17.35 13.01
CA ILE A 176 8.58 -18.41 13.72
C ILE A 176 8.43 -19.67 12.85
N GLN A 177 8.12 -19.52 11.56
CA GLN A 177 8.03 -20.64 10.62
C GLN A 177 9.37 -21.39 10.43
N LYS A 178 10.50 -20.71 10.61
CA LYS A 178 11.85 -21.30 10.57
C LYS A 178 12.36 -21.78 11.93
N GLY A 179 11.51 -21.77 12.97
CA GLY A 179 11.87 -22.21 14.33
C GLY A 179 12.84 -21.27 15.07
N LYS A 180 12.97 -20.02 14.64
CA LYS A 180 13.83 -19.00 15.29
C LYS A 180 12.97 -18.03 16.11
N THR A 181 13.45 -17.60 17.28
CA THR A 181 12.80 -16.55 18.07
C THR A 181 13.02 -15.18 17.41
N PRO A 182 11.96 -14.42 17.08
CA PRO A 182 12.11 -13.08 16.50
C PRO A 182 12.76 -12.15 17.54
N ASN A 183 13.94 -11.62 17.21
CA ASN A 183 14.63 -10.61 18.02
C ASN A 183 14.09 -9.23 17.63
N PHE A 184 13.28 -8.62 18.48
CA PHE A 184 12.63 -7.32 18.25
C PHE A 184 13.55 -6.12 18.54
N ASP A 185 14.71 -6.35 19.20
CA ASP A 185 15.73 -5.33 19.44
C ASP A 185 16.71 -5.17 18.27
N ALA A 186 16.60 -6.02 17.23
CA ALA A 186 17.37 -5.88 16.01
C ALA A 186 16.78 -4.74 15.15
N PRO A 187 17.59 -3.81 14.61
CA PRO A 187 17.10 -2.71 13.79
C PRO A 187 16.27 -3.24 12.62
N LEU A 188 15.14 -2.55 12.41
CA LEU A 188 13.98 -2.98 11.61
C LEU A 188 14.25 -3.33 10.16
N SER A 189 15.39 -2.93 9.65
CA SER A 189 15.86 -3.25 8.32
C SER A 189 17.34 -3.60 8.43
N LEU A 190 17.68 -4.89 8.40
CA LEU A 190 19.00 -5.33 7.92
C LEU A 190 19.07 -5.16 6.39
N THR A 191 18.57 -4.05 5.85
CA THR A 191 18.78 -3.71 4.44
C THR A 191 20.21 -3.22 4.34
N ALA A 192 21.03 -3.96 3.61
CA ALA A 192 22.42 -3.56 3.38
C ALA A 192 22.45 -2.15 2.75
N GLU A 193 23.08 -1.19 3.43
CA GLU A 193 23.28 0.16 2.89
C GLU A 193 24.41 0.10 1.86
N ILE A 194 24.12 0.35 0.59
CA ILE A 194 25.11 0.30 -0.48
C ILE A 194 25.31 1.70 -1.06
N ASN A 195 26.50 2.26 -0.83
CA ASN A 195 26.95 3.51 -1.39
C ASN A 195 28.15 3.28 -2.32
N LEU A 196 27.94 3.47 -3.62
CA LEU A 196 28.96 3.34 -4.64
C LEU A 196 29.38 4.68 -5.25
N HIS A 197 29.09 5.82 -4.60
CA HIS A 197 29.46 7.17 -5.08
C HIS A 197 29.25 7.36 -6.59
N MET A 198 28.05 7.01 -7.05
CA MET A 198 27.65 7.05 -8.46
C MET A 198 26.14 7.33 -8.56
N PRO A 199 25.69 8.02 -9.62
CA PRO A 199 24.28 8.30 -9.81
C PRO A 199 23.52 6.99 -10.06
N ALA A 200 22.63 6.66 -9.13
CA ALA A 200 21.76 5.49 -9.15
C ALA A 200 20.32 5.94 -8.86
N LEU A 201 19.64 6.43 -9.92
CA LEU A 201 18.31 7.03 -9.82
C LEU A 201 17.55 6.86 -11.14
N ILE A 202 16.22 7.04 -11.07
CA ILE A 202 15.32 7.14 -12.22
C ILE A 202 15.20 8.62 -12.62
N PRO A 203 15.81 9.03 -13.76
CA PRO A 203 15.82 10.43 -14.20
C PRO A 203 14.42 10.93 -14.61
N ASP A 204 14.17 12.24 -14.48
CA ASP A 204 12.90 12.88 -14.90
C ASP A 204 12.67 12.76 -16.41
N ASP A 205 13.73 12.78 -17.21
CA ASP A 205 13.70 12.63 -18.67
C ASP A 205 13.35 11.22 -19.13
N TYR A 206 13.56 10.21 -18.28
CA TYR A 206 13.16 8.83 -18.57
C TYR A 206 11.76 8.51 -18.04
N LEU A 207 11.44 8.99 -16.84
CA LEU A 207 10.14 8.79 -16.21
C LEU A 207 9.70 10.09 -15.52
N GLY A 208 8.92 10.89 -16.24
CA GLY A 208 8.49 12.22 -15.78
C GLY A 208 7.36 12.21 -14.75
N ASP A 209 6.55 11.15 -14.69
CA ASP A 209 5.50 11.01 -13.68
C ASP A 209 6.09 10.64 -12.31
N VAL A 210 6.06 11.61 -11.39
CA VAL A 210 6.60 11.47 -10.03
C VAL A 210 5.93 10.33 -9.26
N HIS A 211 4.62 10.13 -9.40
CA HIS A 211 3.90 9.07 -8.71
C HIS A 211 4.31 7.69 -9.22
N GLN A 212 4.41 7.52 -10.53
CA GLN A 212 4.90 6.27 -11.11
C GLN A 212 6.34 5.98 -10.72
N ARG A 213 7.20 6.99 -10.69
CA ARG A 213 8.59 6.84 -10.24
C ARG A 213 8.69 6.38 -8.79
N LEU A 214 7.90 6.98 -7.90
CA LEU A 214 7.83 6.57 -6.48
C LEU A 214 7.36 5.12 -6.34
N LEU A 215 6.38 4.70 -7.15
CA LEU A 215 5.93 3.31 -7.18
C LEU A 215 7.06 2.35 -7.61
N PHE A 216 7.83 2.70 -8.65
CA PHE A 216 8.99 1.90 -9.06
C PHE A 216 10.06 1.83 -7.98
N TYR A 217 10.42 2.95 -7.33
CA TYR A 217 11.37 2.94 -6.22
C TYR A 217 10.91 2.01 -5.08
N LYS A 218 9.63 2.10 -4.69
CA LYS A 218 9.06 1.23 -3.65
C LYS A 218 9.13 -0.25 -4.04
N ARG A 219 8.78 -0.58 -5.29
CA ARG A 219 8.84 -1.95 -5.82
C ARG A 219 10.27 -2.49 -5.86
N ILE A 220 11.22 -1.70 -6.33
CA ILE A 220 12.64 -2.07 -6.40
C ILE A 220 13.20 -2.30 -4.98
N SER A 221 12.90 -1.40 -4.04
CA SER A 221 13.35 -1.52 -2.64
C SER A 221 12.79 -2.75 -1.94
N ASN A 222 11.51 -3.07 -2.15
CA ASN A 222 10.81 -4.19 -1.50
C ASN A 222 10.99 -5.52 -2.22
N THR A 223 11.92 -5.60 -3.18
CA THR A 223 12.20 -6.85 -3.89
C THR A 223 13.13 -7.73 -3.07
N ASP A 224 12.76 -9.00 -2.90
CA ASP A 224 13.54 -10.00 -2.15
C ASP A 224 14.27 -11.01 -3.04
N THR A 225 14.01 -11.01 -4.36
CA THR A 225 14.59 -11.99 -5.29
C THR A 225 15.07 -11.34 -6.58
N GLN A 226 16.13 -11.94 -7.17
CA GLN A 226 16.69 -11.50 -8.43
C GLN A 226 15.64 -11.51 -9.56
N ASP A 227 14.84 -12.58 -9.65
CA ASP A 227 13.82 -12.72 -10.70
C ASP A 227 12.78 -11.59 -10.67
N LYS A 228 12.30 -11.22 -9.48
CA LYS A 228 11.35 -10.10 -9.31
C LYS A 228 11.98 -8.78 -9.75
N LEU A 229 13.26 -8.58 -9.45
CA LEU A 229 13.99 -7.38 -9.83
C LEU A 229 14.15 -7.30 -11.36
N ASP A 230 14.43 -8.44 -12.00
CA ASP A 230 14.51 -8.56 -13.45
C ASP A 230 13.15 -8.35 -14.13
N HIS A 231 12.05 -8.82 -13.53
CA HIS A 231 10.70 -8.51 -14.02
C HIS A 231 10.39 -7.01 -13.99
N ILE A 232 10.74 -6.31 -12.90
CA ILE A 232 10.56 -4.86 -12.81
C ILE A 232 11.42 -4.14 -13.87
N ARG A 233 12.64 -4.63 -14.10
CA ARG A 233 13.53 -4.10 -15.14
C ARG A 233 12.94 -4.28 -16.54
N MET A 234 12.40 -5.45 -16.86
CA MET A 234 11.74 -5.73 -18.13
C MET A 234 10.50 -4.85 -18.33
N GLU A 235 9.69 -4.67 -17.29
CA GLU A 235 8.53 -3.77 -17.33
C GLU A 235 8.94 -2.32 -17.62
N LEU A 236 10.03 -1.84 -17.02
CA LEU A 236 10.55 -0.50 -17.33
C LEU A 236 11.03 -0.37 -18.77
N ILE A 237 11.61 -1.44 -19.32
CA ILE A 237 12.09 -1.44 -20.72
C ILE A 237 10.91 -1.44 -21.69
N ASP A 238 9.91 -2.27 -21.43
CA ASP A 238 8.72 -2.39 -22.27
C ASP A 238 7.91 -1.09 -22.30
N ARG A 239 7.80 -0.42 -21.15
CA ARG A 239 6.99 0.81 -21.02
C ARG A 239 7.71 2.09 -21.40
N PHE A 240 9.02 2.19 -21.13
CA PHE A 240 9.78 3.46 -21.24
C PHE A 240 11.01 3.36 -22.15
N GLY A 241 11.29 2.19 -22.73
CA GLY A 241 12.37 1.99 -23.69
C GLY A 241 13.73 1.71 -23.04
N ILE A 242 14.82 2.20 -23.65
CA ILE A 242 16.17 1.83 -23.22
C ILE A 242 16.54 2.58 -21.93
N PRO A 243 16.88 1.88 -20.82
CA PRO A 243 17.16 2.52 -19.56
C PRO A 243 18.47 3.32 -19.62
N PRO A 244 18.47 4.58 -19.13
CA PRO A 244 19.69 5.38 -18.96
C PRO A 244 20.69 4.71 -18.02
N GLN A 245 21.94 5.17 -18.07
CA GLN A 245 23.01 4.62 -17.25
C GLN A 245 22.69 4.69 -15.75
N ALA A 246 22.11 5.79 -15.27
CA ALA A 246 21.70 5.96 -13.88
C ALA A 246 20.64 4.92 -13.42
N VAL A 247 19.75 4.50 -14.33
CA VAL A 247 18.76 3.44 -14.05
C VAL A 247 19.45 2.09 -13.98
N LYS A 248 20.37 1.79 -14.91
CA LYS A 248 21.16 0.54 -14.86
C LYS A 248 21.95 0.43 -13.55
N HIS A 249 22.54 1.54 -13.10
CA HIS A 249 23.23 1.62 -11.82
C HIS A 249 22.30 1.34 -10.64
N LEU A 250 21.09 1.90 -10.63
CA LEU A 250 20.08 1.63 -9.61
C LEU A 250 19.80 0.12 -9.50
N PHE A 251 19.54 -0.54 -10.63
CA PHE A 251 19.31 -2.00 -10.63
C PHE A 251 20.54 -2.77 -10.13
N ALA A 252 21.75 -2.40 -10.57
CA ALA A 252 22.97 -3.05 -10.11
C ALA A 252 23.17 -2.93 -8.60
N VAL A 253 22.92 -1.74 -8.02
CA VAL A 253 22.98 -1.53 -6.56
C VAL A 253 22.01 -2.45 -5.83
N HIS A 254 20.76 -2.56 -6.29
CA HIS A 254 19.78 -3.45 -5.67
C HIS A 254 20.10 -4.94 -5.85
N GLN A 255 20.73 -5.34 -6.95
CA GLN A 255 21.25 -6.70 -7.13
C GLN A 255 22.37 -7.01 -6.12
N LEU A 256 23.28 -6.07 -5.90
CA LEU A 256 24.31 -6.19 -4.88
C LEU A 256 23.70 -6.26 -3.48
N ARG A 257 22.64 -5.50 -3.21
CA ARG A 257 21.91 -5.52 -1.93
C ARG A 257 21.38 -6.91 -1.61
N LEU A 258 20.70 -7.55 -2.57
CA LEU A 258 20.16 -8.90 -2.39
C LEU A 258 21.26 -9.92 -2.01
N LYS A 259 22.44 -9.81 -2.62
CA LYS A 259 23.59 -10.66 -2.28
C LYS A 259 24.20 -10.31 -0.92
N ALA A 260 24.32 -9.02 -0.63
CA ALA A 260 24.86 -8.52 0.64
C ALA A 260 24.00 -8.96 1.84
N GLU A 261 22.67 -8.92 1.69
CA GLU A 261 21.73 -9.39 2.71
C GLU A 261 21.88 -10.89 2.99
N GLN A 262 22.07 -11.72 1.96
CA GLN A 262 22.35 -13.16 2.13
C GLN A 262 23.66 -13.43 2.88
N LEU A 263 24.64 -12.55 2.73
CA LEU A 263 25.94 -12.62 3.40
C LEU A 263 25.94 -11.94 4.79
N GLY A 264 24.80 -11.39 5.23
CA GLY A 264 24.72 -10.65 6.49
C GLY A 264 25.62 -9.41 6.51
N ILE A 265 25.80 -8.74 5.37
CA ILE A 265 26.52 -7.48 5.25
C ILE A 265 25.54 -6.33 5.55
N THR A 266 25.91 -5.42 6.44
CA THR A 266 25.07 -4.28 6.84
C THR A 266 25.36 -3.03 6.03
N LYS A 267 26.62 -2.84 5.60
CA LYS A 267 27.03 -1.66 4.84
C LYS A 267 28.13 -1.97 3.83
N ILE A 268 28.03 -1.40 2.64
CA ILE A 268 29.06 -1.37 1.60
C ILE A 268 29.21 0.09 1.16
N ASP A 269 30.33 0.71 1.48
CA ASP A 269 30.65 2.08 1.06
C ASP A 269 31.97 2.06 0.31
N ILE A 270 31.91 2.19 -1.03
CA ILE A 270 33.08 2.08 -1.92
C ILE A 270 33.10 3.25 -2.91
N GLY A 271 34.09 4.10 -2.76
CA GLY A 271 34.41 5.19 -3.67
C GLY A 271 35.48 4.83 -4.70
N SER A 272 36.04 5.86 -5.34
CA SER A 272 37.10 5.71 -6.34
C SER A 272 38.43 5.20 -5.78
N ASN A 273 38.71 5.44 -4.50
CA ASN A 273 39.97 5.02 -3.83
C ASN A 273 39.78 3.82 -2.90
N GLY A 274 38.71 3.05 -3.10
CA GLY A 274 38.30 1.97 -2.21
C GLY A 274 37.29 2.44 -1.17
N GLY A 275 37.24 1.76 -0.03
CA GLY A 275 36.21 2.01 0.98
C GLY A 275 36.15 0.93 2.06
N HIS A 276 34.97 0.67 2.60
CA HIS A 276 34.77 -0.31 3.66
C HIS A 276 33.48 -1.10 3.49
N ILE A 277 33.49 -2.33 4.00
CA ILE A 277 32.36 -3.24 4.09
C ILE A 277 32.19 -3.60 5.55
N GLU A 278 30.97 -3.49 6.07
CA GLU A 278 30.63 -3.81 7.45
C GLU A 278 29.74 -5.06 7.47
N PHE A 279 30.14 -6.04 8.27
CA PHE A 279 29.40 -7.27 8.47
C PHE A 279 28.55 -7.15 9.74
N SER A 280 27.38 -7.80 9.72
CA SER A 280 26.57 -8.00 10.91
C SER A 280 27.32 -8.88 11.92
N PRO A 281 27.13 -8.66 13.25
CA PRO A 281 27.61 -9.59 14.28
C PRO A 281 27.18 -11.05 14.02
N ASP A 282 25.99 -11.24 13.44
CA ASP A 282 25.42 -12.56 13.13
C ASP A 282 25.66 -12.98 11.66
N THR A 283 26.74 -12.48 11.03
CA THR A 283 27.04 -12.83 9.63
C THR A 283 27.23 -14.34 9.47
N PRO A 284 26.62 -14.96 8.45
CA PRO A 284 26.85 -16.37 8.15
C PRO A 284 28.24 -16.62 7.53
N VAL A 285 28.98 -15.56 7.16
CA VAL A 285 30.31 -15.67 6.56
C VAL A 285 31.33 -16.12 7.60
N GLN A 286 31.95 -17.27 7.37
CA GLN A 286 33.01 -17.78 8.24
C GLN A 286 34.27 -16.90 8.17
N ALA A 287 34.90 -16.65 9.31
CA ALA A 287 36.13 -15.84 9.41
C ALA A 287 37.26 -16.38 8.51
N ILE A 288 37.35 -17.70 8.33
CA ILE A 288 38.35 -18.36 7.48
C ILE A 288 38.21 -17.90 6.02
N SER A 289 36.98 -17.74 5.51
CA SER A 289 36.72 -17.29 4.15
C SER A 289 37.22 -15.86 3.91
N ILE A 290 37.04 -14.98 4.89
CA ILE A 290 37.55 -13.60 4.86
C ILE A 290 39.08 -13.61 4.89
N ILE A 291 39.69 -14.42 5.76
CA ILE A 291 41.15 -14.55 5.86
C ILE A 291 41.74 -15.08 4.54
N GLN A 292 41.12 -16.10 3.93
CA GLN A 292 41.56 -16.64 2.64
C GLN A 292 41.45 -15.61 1.52
N MET A 293 40.39 -14.79 1.51
CA MET A 293 40.24 -13.70 0.55
C MET A 293 41.34 -12.65 0.71
N MET A 294 41.66 -12.28 1.96
CA MET A 294 42.77 -11.37 2.27
C MET A 294 44.13 -11.96 1.87
N GLN A 295 44.37 -13.26 2.08
CA GLN A 295 45.62 -13.91 1.71
C GLN A 295 45.80 -14.00 0.19
N LYS A 296 44.70 -14.20 -0.56
CA LYS A 296 44.73 -14.19 -2.03
C LYS A 296 45.01 -12.79 -2.59
N HIS A 297 44.49 -11.75 -1.94
CA HIS A 297 44.63 -10.36 -2.38
C HIS A 297 45.04 -9.42 -1.23
N PRO A 298 46.29 -9.54 -0.72
CA PRO A 298 46.74 -8.83 0.48
C PRO A 298 46.89 -7.32 0.28
N THR A 299 47.01 -6.87 -0.97
CA THR A 299 47.05 -5.45 -1.33
C THR A 299 45.65 -4.83 -1.43
N TYR A 300 44.60 -5.63 -1.58
CA TYR A 300 43.24 -5.14 -1.85
C TYR A 300 42.40 -5.06 -0.59
N PHE A 301 42.62 -5.95 0.37
CA PHE A 301 41.79 -6.08 1.56
C PHE A 301 42.62 -5.96 2.84
N ARG A 302 42.08 -5.24 3.84
CA ARG A 302 42.64 -5.15 5.19
C ARG A 302 41.50 -5.17 6.21
N MET A 303 41.63 -5.95 7.28
CA MET A 303 40.68 -5.86 8.39
C MET A 303 40.86 -4.53 9.12
N ASP A 304 39.76 -3.88 9.43
CA ASP A 304 39.71 -2.62 10.17
C ASP A 304 38.79 -2.79 11.38
N GLY A 305 39.31 -3.40 12.44
CA GLY A 305 38.52 -3.89 13.57
C GLY A 305 37.95 -5.31 13.33
N GLY A 306 37.03 -5.75 14.20
CA GLY A 306 36.51 -7.12 14.17
C GLY A 306 35.41 -7.37 13.12
N GLN A 307 34.70 -6.34 12.69
CA GLN A 307 33.50 -6.46 11.84
C GLN A 307 33.56 -5.64 10.54
N ARG A 308 34.66 -4.92 10.29
CA ARG A 308 34.83 -4.12 9.06
C ARG A 308 36.01 -4.58 8.25
N LEU A 309 35.79 -4.66 6.94
CA LEU A 309 36.79 -4.98 5.93
C LEU A 309 37.04 -3.74 5.08
N LYS A 310 38.25 -3.21 5.15
CA LYS A 310 38.71 -2.10 4.32
C LYS A 310 39.14 -2.61 2.95
N VAL A 311 38.63 -1.98 1.90
CA VAL A 311 38.98 -2.19 0.50
C VAL A 311 39.89 -1.04 0.07
N MET A 312 41.07 -1.35 -0.49
CA MET A 312 42.10 -0.37 -0.87
C MET A 312 42.41 -0.42 -2.37
N VAL A 313 41.39 -0.69 -3.19
CA VAL A 313 41.52 -0.78 -4.65
C VAL A 313 41.06 0.52 -5.28
N MET A 314 41.85 1.05 -6.20
CA MET A 314 41.49 2.23 -6.98
C MET A 314 40.56 1.81 -8.13
N LEU A 315 39.32 2.30 -8.09
CA LEU A 315 38.22 1.93 -8.97
C LEU A 315 37.51 3.20 -9.46
N GLU A 316 38.12 3.91 -10.42
CA GLU A 316 37.59 5.18 -10.92
C GLU A 316 36.24 5.02 -11.64
N GLU A 317 36.11 3.99 -12.48
CA GLU A 317 34.89 3.73 -13.25
C GLU A 317 33.80 3.08 -12.39
N PRO A 318 32.55 3.60 -12.41
CA PRO A 318 31.43 3.00 -11.69
C PRO A 318 31.15 1.53 -12.07
N GLU A 319 31.29 1.18 -13.35
CA GLU A 319 31.07 -0.19 -13.82
C GLU A 319 32.09 -1.17 -13.24
N LYS A 320 33.37 -0.76 -13.16
CA LYS A 320 34.43 -1.54 -12.53
C LYS A 320 34.18 -1.73 -11.03
N ARG A 321 33.64 -0.70 -10.36
CA ARG A 321 33.23 -0.79 -8.94
C ARG A 321 32.14 -1.83 -8.73
N ILE A 322 31.06 -1.76 -9.52
CA ILE A 322 29.97 -2.74 -9.46
C ILE A 322 30.50 -4.15 -9.67
N GLN A 323 31.31 -4.35 -10.72
CA GLN A 323 31.83 -5.66 -11.08
C GLN A 323 32.73 -6.24 -9.98
N PHE A 324 33.66 -5.43 -9.45
CA PHE A 324 34.56 -5.83 -8.37
C PHE A 324 33.78 -6.31 -7.13
N ILE A 325 32.74 -5.56 -6.73
CA ILE A 325 31.92 -5.92 -5.58
C ILE A 325 31.10 -7.16 -5.89
N ALA A 326 30.50 -7.25 -7.08
CA ALA A 326 29.73 -8.42 -7.48
C ALA A 326 30.57 -9.71 -7.43
N ASP A 327 31.81 -9.66 -7.93
CA ASP A 327 32.73 -10.80 -7.95
C ASP A 327 33.16 -11.20 -6.53
N MET A 328 33.45 -10.22 -5.68
CA MET A 328 33.75 -10.45 -4.27
C MET A 328 32.56 -11.11 -3.55
N LEU A 329 31.34 -10.56 -3.68
CA LEU A 329 30.15 -11.13 -3.05
C LEU A 329 29.86 -12.55 -3.59
N ASN A 330 30.03 -12.78 -4.89
CA ASN A 330 29.87 -14.12 -5.49
C ASN A 330 30.89 -15.13 -4.93
N SER A 331 32.15 -14.70 -4.70
CA SER A 331 33.17 -15.55 -4.08
C SER A 331 32.79 -15.94 -2.66
N LEU A 332 32.28 -15.00 -1.86
CA LEU A 332 31.82 -15.25 -0.50
C LEU A 332 30.56 -16.13 -0.47
N LEU A 333 29.63 -15.94 -1.41
CA LEU A 333 28.44 -16.79 -1.54
C LEU A 333 28.81 -18.23 -1.88
N LYS A 334 29.80 -18.46 -2.76
CA LYS A 334 30.29 -19.81 -3.07
C LYS A 334 30.86 -20.53 -1.84
N THR A 335 31.56 -19.80 -0.97
CA THR A 335 32.08 -20.39 0.28
C THR A 335 31.01 -20.69 1.32
N LEU A 336 29.79 -20.16 1.15
CA LEU A 336 28.65 -20.38 2.03
C LEU A 336 27.80 -21.60 1.64
N HIS A 337 27.83 -21.98 0.35
CA HIS A 337 27.07 -23.11 -0.19
C HIS A 337 27.91 -24.40 -0.30
N ASN A 338 29.20 -24.34 0.04
CA ASN A 338 30.12 -25.48 0.13
C ASN A 338 30.35 -25.84 1.60
#